data_AF-A0A1B6AE08-F1
#
_entry.id   AF-A0A1B6AE08-F1
#
_cell.length_a   1.000
_cell.length_b   1.000
_cell.length_c   1.000
_cell.angle_alpha   90.00
_cell.angle_beta   90.00
_cell.angle_gamma   90.00
#
_symmetry.space_group_name_H-M   'P 1'
#
loop_
_entity.id
_entity.type
_entity.pdbx_description
1 polymer ?
#
loop_
_entity_poly.entity_id
_entity_poly.type
_entity_poly.pdbx_seq_one_letter_code
_entity_poly.pdbx_strand_id
1 'polypeptide(L)'
;MTAPRSDAPQRLTGLRVVDVHGTKVGTVQQVYRDDATNAPEWITVRTGLLGLKEPFVPLAGARRTGDELHVPHTRGTIRSAPRIDTTDHLDPSAETRLYDHYGIPRPGASGPG
;
A
#
# COMPACT_ATOMS: atom_id res chain seq x y z
N MET A 1 22.97 -20.68 -9.34
CA MET A 1 23.01 -19.21 -9.32
C MET A 1 21.93 -18.74 -8.36
N THR A 2 22.34 -18.18 -7.21
CA THR A 2 21.45 -17.73 -6.14
C THR A 2 20.69 -16.49 -6.60
N ALA A 3 19.36 -16.59 -6.78
CA ALA A 3 18.53 -15.41 -6.93
C ALA A 3 18.69 -14.54 -5.66
N PRO A 4 18.89 -13.21 -5.76
CA PRO A 4 18.95 -12.38 -4.58
C PRO A 4 17.57 -12.41 -3.89
N ARG A 5 17.45 -13.20 -2.81
CA ARG A 5 16.37 -13.05 -1.82
C ARG A 5 16.61 -11.73 -1.11
N SER A 6 16.10 -10.63 -1.66
CA SER A 6 16.34 -9.31 -1.07
C SER A 6 15.15 -8.39 -1.28
N ASP A 7 13.98 -8.78 -0.78
CA ASP A 7 12.94 -7.80 -0.47
C ASP A 7 12.29 -8.18 0.86
N ALA A 8 12.95 -7.80 1.96
CA ALA A 8 12.35 -7.90 3.27
C ALA A 8 11.36 -6.72 3.43
N PRO A 9 10.07 -6.98 3.74
CA PRO A 9 8.99 -5.97 3.83
C PRO A 9 9.31 -4.78 4.74
N GLN A 10 10.20 -4.98 5.72
CA GLN A 10 10.68 -3.95 6.66
C GLN A 10 11.48 -2.82 5.99
N ARG A 11 11.83 -2.95 4.71
CA ARG A 11 12.62 -1.96 3.95
C ARG A 11 11.78 -0.97 3.14
N LEU A 12 10.45 -0.98 3.29
CA LEU A 12 9.56 -0.06 2.57
C LEU A 12 9.34 1.27 3.29
N THR A 13 9.40 1.29 4.63
CA THR A 13 9.24 2.51 5.41
C THR A 13 10.31 3.54 5.03
N GLY A 14 9.89 4.80 4.83
CA GLY A 14 10.78 5.89 4.41
C GLY A 14 11.03 5.99 2.90
N LEU A 15 10.60 5.00 2.10
CA LEU A 15 10.72 5.08 0.64
C LEU A 15 9.81 6.18 0.05
N ARG A 16 10.25 6.78 -1.06
CA ARG A 16 9.43 7.75 -1.80
C ARG A 16 8.40 7.01 -2.62
N VAL A 17 7.12 7.34 -2.44
CA VAL A 17 6.05 6.78 -3.27
C VAL A 17 5.88 7.61 -4.53
N VAL A 18 5.93 6.93 -5.67
CA VAL A 18 5.82 7.48 -7.01
C VAL A 18 4.63 6.83 -7.70
N ASP A 19 3.77 7.63 -8.33
CA ASP A 19 2.58 7.16 -9.01
C ASP A 19 2.88 6.59 -10.41
N VAL A 20 1.85 6.06 -11.08
CA VAL A 20 1.97 5.46 -12.42
C VAL A 20 2.49 6.42 -13.50
N HIS A 21 2.41 7.74 -13.27
CA HIS A 21 2.92 8.77 -14.18
C HIS A 21 4.31 9.27 -13.80
N GLY A 22 4.97 8.68 -12.80
CA GLY A 22 6.26 9.16 -12.30
C GLY A 22 6.13 10.35 -11.34
N THR A 23 4.92 10.68 -10.89
CA THR A 23 4.67 11.83 -10.00
C THR A 23 4.87 11.42 -8.54
N LYS A 24 5.66 12.20 -7.80
CA LYS A 24 5.82 11.99 -6.35
C LYS A 24 4.49 12.17 -5.62
N VAL A 25 4.11 11.14 -4.86
CA VAL A 25 2.92 11.12 -4.01
C VAL A 25 3.25 11.54 -2.59
N GLY A 26 4.32 10.96 -2.03
CA GLY A 26 4.70 11.14 -0.62
C GLY A 26 5.78 10.17 -0.18
N THR A 27 5.74 9.78 1.10
CA THR A 27 6.68 8.83 1.71
C THR A 27 5.94 7.76 2.47
N VAL A 28 6.41 6.51 2.39
CA VAL A 28 5.87 5.39 3.17
C VAL A 28 6.07 5.63 4.66
N GLN A 29 4.99 5.54 5.43
CA GLN A 29 4.99 5.69 6.89
C GLN A 29 4.95 4.33 7.58
N GLN A 30 3.91 3.54 7.29
CA GLN A 30 3.70 2.22 7.88
C GLN A 30 3.46 1.18 6.79
N VAL A 31 3.73 -0.08 7.14
CA VAL A 31 3.49 -1.25 6.29
C VAL A 31 2.56 -2.18 7.04
N TYR A 32 1.41 -2.48 6.44
CA TYR A 32 0.43 -3.42 6.95
C TYR A 32 0.54 -4.73 6.16
N ARG A 33 0.39 -5.83 6.89
CA ARG A 33 0.52 -7.18 6.34
C ARG A 33 -0.83 -7.86 6.36
N ASP A 34 -1.01 -8.76 5.42
CA ASP A 34 -2.11 -9.71 5.47
C ASP A 34 -1.90 -10.69 6.64
N ASP A 35 -2.95 -10.92 7.43
CA ASP A 35 -2.90 -11.77 8.62
C ASP A 35 -2.70 -13.25 8.27
N ALA A 36 -3.17 -13.69 7.08
CA ALA A 36 -3.09 -15.09 6.66
C ALA A 36 -1.70 -15.47 6.12
N THR A 37 -1.11 -14.60 5.30
CA THR A 37 0.16 -14.87 4.59
C THR A 37 1.36 -14.17 5.22
N ASN A 38 1.13 -13.21 6.13
CA ASN A 38 2.15 -12.34 6.72
C ASN A 38 2.96 -11.56 5.65
N ALA A 39 2.43 -11.45 4.43
CA ALA A 39 3.02 -10.70 3.35
C ALA A 39 2.63 -9.21 3.45
N PRO A 40 3.51 -8.27 3.07
CA PRO A 40 3.16 -6.86 3.02
C PRO A 40 2.12 -6.64 1.92
N GLU A 41 1.01 -6.00 2.26
CA GLU A 41 -0.09 -5.80 1.31
C GLU A 41 -0.47 -4.34 1.15
N TRP A 42 -0.46 -3.59 2.25
CA TRP A 42 -0.83 -2.19 2.26
C TRP A 42 0.27 -1.35 2.89
N ILE A 43 0.37 -0.10 2.46
CA ILE A 43 1.20 0.91 3.10
C ILE A 43 0.41 2.18 3.36
N THR A 44 0.80 2.97 4.36
CA THR A 44 0.31 4.33 4.51
C THR A 44 1.31 5.32 3.95
N VAL A 45 0.81 6.36 3.26
CA VAL A 45 1.67 7.36 2.61
C VAL A 45 1.44 8.73 3.23
N ARG A 46 2.49 9.33 3.79
CA ARG A 46 2.43 10.72 4.26
C ARG A 46 2.53 11.67 3.08
N THR A 47 1.47 12.42 2.84
CA THR A 47 1.33 13.35 1.71
C THR A 47 1.59 14.83 2.10
N GLY A 48 2.62 15.13 2.90
CA GLY A 48 3.07 16.51 3.19
C GLY A 48 2.13 17.37 4.07
N LEU A 49 2.51 18.64 4.27
CA LEU A 49 2.16 19.51 5.44
C LEU A 49 0.74 20.14 5.49
N LEU A 50 -0.22 19.70 4.68
CA LEU A 50 -1.58 20.28 4.67
C LEU A 50 -2.67 19.22 4.85
N GLY A 51 -2.57 18.50 5.97
CA GLY A 51 -3.69 17.75 6.55
C GLY A 51 -3.48 16.24 6.57
N LEU A 52 -3.00 15.74 7.72
CA LEU A 52 -3.42 14.59 8.55
C LEU A 52 -3.93 13.28 7.92
N LYS A 53 -4.05 13.15 6.61
CA LYS A 53 -4.53 11.96 5.93
C LYS A 53 -3.34 11.19 5.37
N GLU A 54 -3.13 10.01 5.92
CA GLU A 54 -2.19 9.02 5.43
C GLU A 54 -2.99 7.97 4.65
N PRO A 55 -3.27 8.18 3.34
CA PRO A 55 -4.03 7.21 2.56
C PRO A 55 -3.30 5.87 2.53
N PHE A 56 -4.10 4.81 2.57
CA PHE A 56 -3.64 3.44 2.32
C PHE A 56 -3.42 3.24 0.83
N VAL A 57 -2.30 2.63 0.46
CA VAL A 57 -1.93 2.32 -0.93
C VAL A 57 -1.58 0.83 -1.01
N PRO A 58 -2.13 0.10 -2.01
CA PRO A 58 -1.84 -1.31 -2.17
C PRO A 58 -0.42 -1.50 -2.71
N LEU A 59 0.23 -2.56 -2.25
CA LEU A 59 1.50 -3.04 -2.79
C LEU A 59 1.31 -3.99 -3.97
N ALA A 60 0.07 -4.41 -4.26
CA ALA A 60 -0.26 -5.19 -5.44
C ALA A 60 0.21 -4.46 -6.72
N GLY A 61 1.13 -5.09 -7.46
CA GLY A 61 1.73 -4.51 -8.66
C GLY A 61 2.72 -3.36 -8.39
N ALA A 62 3.03 -3.04 -7.14
CA ALA A 62 4.05 -2.05 -6.81
C ALA A 62 5.45 -2.59 -7.08
N ARG A 63 6.35 -1.71 -7.54
CA ARG A 63 7.75 -2.05 -7.84
C ARG A 63 8.69 -1.11 -7.11
N ARG A 64 9.63 -1.69 -6.37
CA ARG A 64 10.73 -0.94 -5.78
C ARG A 64 11.84 -0.68 -6.83
N THR A 65 12.30 0.57 -6.88
CA THR A 65 13.45 1.00 -7.67
C THR A 65 14.32 1.91 -6.80
N GLY A 66 15.43 1.38 -6.29
CA GLY A 66 16.30 2.10 -5.36
C GLY A 66 15.57 2.49 -4.08
N ASP A 67 15.43 3.81 -3.87
CA ASP A 67 14.73 4.43 -2.73
C ASP A 67 13.29 4.86 -3.06
N GLU A 68 12.76 4.39 -4.19
CA GLU A 68 11.44 4.72 -4.68
C GLU A 68 10.56 3.47 -4.78
N LEU A 69 9.30 3.63 -4.40
CA LEU A 69 8.25 2.65 -4.55
C LEU A 69 7.26 3.16 -5.59
N HIS A 70 7.28 2.55 -6.76
CA HIS A 70 6.42 2.88 -7.89
C HIS A 70 5.14 2.07 -7.79
N VAL A 71 3.99 2.74 -7.70
CA VAL A 71 2.69 2.08 -7.54
C VAL A 71 1.83 2.22 -8.80
N PRO A 72 1.03 1.22 -9.17
CA PRO A 72 0.22 1.24 -10.39
C PRO A 72 -1.06 2.07 -10.26
N HIS A 73 -1.06 3.11 -9.43
CA HIS A 73 -2.20 3.98 -9.16
C HIS A 73 -1.79 5.43 -9.27
N THR A 74 -2.72 6.30 -9.67
CA THR A 74 -2.46 7.74 -9.78
C THR A 74 -2.45 8.40 -8.39
N ARG A 75 -1.74 9.53 -8.27
CA ARG A 75 -1.77 10.35 -7.05
C ARG A 75 -3.20 10.76 -6.66
N GLY A 76 -4.09 10.98 -7.64
CA GLY A 76 -5.49 11.32 -7.41
C GLY A 76 -6.24 10.18 -6.74
N THR A 77 -6.17 8.97 -7.31
CA THR A 77 -6.77 7.75 -6.74
C THR A 77 -6.30 7.52 -5.31
N ILE A 78 -5.00 7.68 -5.05
CA ILE A 78 -4.40 7.51 -3.72
C ILE A 78 -4.97 8.52 -2.72
N ARG A 79 -5.03 9.80 -3.09
CA ARG A 79 -5.55 10.86 -2.19
C ARG A 79 -7.05 10.75 -1.92
N SER A 80 -7.79 10.12 -2.83
CA SER A 80 -9.22 9.86 -2.70
C SER A 80 -9.54 8.57 -1.94
N ALA A 81 -8.52 7.82 -1.48
CA ALA A 81 -8.73 6.60 -0.72
C ALA A 81 -9.58 6.86 0.54
N PRO A 82 -10.45 5.90 0.93
CA PRO A 82 -11.27 6.03 2.12
C PRO A 82 -10.39 6.26 3.35
N ARG A 83 -10.84 7.16 4.24
CA ARG A 83 -10.16 7.41 5.51
C ARG A 83 -10.44 6.24 6.45
N ILE A 84 -9.38 5.55 6.83
CA ILE A 84 -9.43 4.50 7.85
C ILE A 84 -8.70 5.06 9.08
N ASP A 85 -9.44 5.25 10.16
CA ASP A 85 -8.85 5.64 11.43
C ASP A 85 -8.41 4.38 12.17
N THR A 86 -7.22 3.88 11.86
CA THR A 86 -6.59 2.76 12.58
C THR A 86 -5.13 3.07 12.89
N THR A 87 -4.73 2.72 14.12
CA THR A 87 -3.36 2.95 14.60
C THR A 87 -2.49 1.70 14.45
N ASP A 88 -3.08 0.51 14.54
CA ASP A 88 -2.33 -0.75 14.68
C ASP A 88 -2.71 -1.82 13.65
N HIS A 89 -3.99 -1.97 13.29
CA HIS A 89 -4.47 -3.06 12.42
C HIS A 89 -5.49 -2.60 11.39
N LEU A 90 -5.36 -3.10 10.16
CA LEU A 90 -6.36 -2.84 9.13
C LEU A 90 -7.48 -3.89 9.23
N ASP A 91 -8.62 -3.50 9.80
CA ASP A 91 -9.75 -4.42 9.95
C ASP A 91 -10.27 -4.93 8.59
N PRO A 92 -10.81 -6.17 8.50
CA PRO A 92 -11.28 -6.76 7.25
C PRO A 92 -12.32 -5.92 6.49
N SER A 93 -13.17 -5.20 7.24
CA SER A 93 -14.18 -4.31 6.65
C SER A 93 -13.59 -3.04 6.05
N ALA A 94 -12.53 -2.49 6.66
CA ALA A 94 -11.78 -1.37 6.12
C ALA A 94 -10.99 -1.80 4.88
N GLU A 95 -10.39 -2.98 4.95
CA GLU A 95 -9.68 -3.59 3.83
C GLU A 95 -10.59 -3.78 2.61
N THR A 96 -11.80 -4.31 2.81
CA THR A 96 -12.80 -4.46 1.75
C THR A 96 -13.08 -3.14 1.04
N ARG A 97 -13.26 -2.04 1.79
CA ARG A 97 -13.47 -0.71 1.19
C ARG A 97 -12.26 -0.23 0.40
N LEU A 98 -11.05 -0.57 0.83
CA LEU A 98 -9.82 -0.23 0.10
C LEU A 98 -9.72 -1.03 -1.19
N TYR A 99 -9.97 -2.34 -1.17
CA TYR A 99 -10.01 -3.16 -2.37
C TYR A 99 -11.03 -2.65 -3.39
N ASP A 100 -12.25 -2.34 -2.93
CA ASP A 100 -13.31 -1.81 -3.78
C ASP A 100 -12.90 -0.46 -4.40
N HIS A 101 -12.27 0.42 -3.61
CA HIS A 101 -11.76 1.72 -4.09
C HIS A 101 -10.67 1.58 -5.15
N TYR A 102 -9.75 0.63 -4.99
CA TYR A 102 -8.65 0.41 -5.92
C TYR A 102 -9.01 -0.55 -7.08
N GLY A 103 -10.19 -1.17 -7.04
CA GLY A 103 -10.64 -2.15 -8.04
C GLY A 103 -9.78 -3.42 -8.06
N ILE A 104 -9.19 -3.79 -6.91
CA ILE A 104 -8.29 -4.95 -6.79
C ILE A 104 -9.11 -6.16 -6.35
N PRO A 105 -8.95 -7.33 -7.00
CA PRO A 105 -9.60 -8.55 -6.54
C PRO A 105 -9.05 -8.95 -5.18
N ARG A 106 -9.96 -9.17 -4.22
CA ARG A 106 -9.60 -9.60 -2.87
C ARG A 106 -8.91 -10.97 -2.89
N PRO A 107 -7.71 -11.12 -2.32
CA PRO A 107 -7.18 -12.44 -2.01
C PRO A 107 -8.14 -13.11 -1.02
N GLY A 108 -8.64 -14.30 -1.35
CA GLY A 108 -9.59 -15.03 -0.50
C GLY A 108 -11.08 -14.79 -0.76
N ALA A 109 -11.48 -14.02 -1.78
CA ALA A 109 -12.87 -14.05 -2.27
C ALA A 109 -13.24 -15.36 -3.00
N SER A 110 -12.33 -16.32 -3.04
CA SER A 110 -12.63 -17.74 -3.29
C SER A 110 -12.99 -18.39 -1.94
N GLY A 111 -14.24 -18.29 -1.52
CA GLY A 111 -14.71 -18.97 -0.31
C GLY A 111 -14.66 -20.50 -0.43
N PRO A 112 -14.65 -21.26 0.69
CA PRO A 112 -15.22 -22.59 0.68
C PRO A 112 -16.74 -22.46 0.84
N GLY A 113 -17.47 -23.02 -0.13
CA GLY A 113 -18.85 -23.44 0.11
C GLY A 113 -18.94 -24.63 1.04
#